data_AF-A0A821VJC2-F1
#
_entry.id   AF-A0A821VJC2-F1
#
_cell.length_a   1.000
_cell.length_b   1.000
_cell.length_c   1.000
_cell.angle_alpha   90.00
_cell.angle_beta   90.00
_cell.angle_gamma   90.00
#
_symmetry.space_group_name_H-M   'P 1'
#
loop_
_entity.id
_entity.type
_entity.pdbx_description
1 polymer ?
#
loop_
_entity_poly.entity_id
_entity_poly.type
_entity_poly.pdbx_seq_one_letter_code
_entity_poly.pdbx_strand_id
1 'polypeptide(L)'
;MAYLQHNRFGFKDNSVDANIPDNDVARLMYYFNCVCSAIQYNDSDVSRFRNYRNWASLSFEEIRVLLALCITISPDVLDGKVFFHSDALCGNSQNKFYEISQVSNQLLAVESIVIAGRRCRVSQIMTYKMSWMYNYYLNPVQRLASRFSSPTSRSGTCVIS
;
A
#
# COMPACT_ATOMS: atom_id res chain seq x y z
N MET A 1 1.41 -14.86 -18.28
CA MET A 1 0.86 -13.50 -18.52
C MET A 1 -0.66 -13.64 -18.60
N ALA A 2 -1.38 -13.42 -17.50
CA ALA A 2 -2.83 -13.52 -17.50
C ALA A 2 -3.43 -12.20 -18.01
N TYR A 3 -4.00 -12.24 -19.22
CA TYR A 3 -4.74 -11.12 -19.78
C TYR A 3 -6.09 -11.05 -19.09
N LEU A 4 -6.31 -10.00 -18.28
CA LEU A 4 -7.64 -9.68 -17.76
C LEU A 4 -8.50 -9.20 -18.94
N GLN A 5 -9.20 -10.13 -19.59
CA GLN A 5 -10.14 -9.81 -20.65
C GLN A 5 -11.30 -8.99 -20.09
N HIS A 6 -11.67 -7.98 -20.87
CA HIS A 6 -12.70 -6.97 -20.64
C HIS A 6 -14.13 -7.57 -20.72
N ASN A 7 -14.36 -8.72 -20.08
CA ASN A 7 -15.70 -9.28 -20.01
C ASN A 7 -16.51 -8.54 -18.94
N ARG A 8 -17.81 -8.43 -19.20
CA ARG A 8 -18.87 -7.82 -18.39
C ARG A 8 -19.00 -8.44 -16.99
N PHE A 9 -17.97 -8.32 -16.16
CA PHE A 9 -18.00 -8.77 -14.79
C PHE A 9 -18.74 -7.71 -13.97
N GLY A 10 -19.74 -8.12 -13.19
CA GLY A 10 -20.52 -7.25 -12.29
C GLY A 10 -19.71 -6.75 -11.10
N PHE A 11 -18.52 -6.24 -11.36
CA PHE A 11 -17.66 -5.67 -10.33
C PHE A 11 -18.35 -4.44 -9.75
N LYS A 12 -18.66 -4.49 -8.46
CA LYS A 12 -19.09 -3.32 -7.72
C LYS A 12 -17.84 -2.49 -7.41
N ASP A 13 -17.74 -1.33 -8.05
CA ASP A 13 -16.71 -0.34 -7.74
C ASP A 13 -16.95 0.19 -6.31
N ASN A 14 -15.96 0.01 -5.44
CA ASN A 14 -15.98 0.53 -4.06
C ASN A 14 -14.86 1.55 -3.83
N SER A 15 -14.38 2.17 -4.92
CA SER A 15 -13.31 3.16 -4.87
C SER A 15 -13.81 4.47 -4.31
N VAL A 16 -12.97 5.12 -3.51
CA VAL A 16 -13.23 6.44 -2.96
C VAL A 16 -12.10 7.36 -3.39
N ASP A 17 -12.44 8.55 -3.89
CA ASP A 17 -11.45 9.56 -4.20
C ASP A 17 -10.73 9.99 -2.92
N ALA A 18 -9.41 9.84 -2.94
CA ALA A 18 -8.55 10.23 -1.84
C ALA A 18 -7.77 11.48 -2.21
N ASN A 19 -7.79 12.48 -1.33
CA ASN A 19 -6.87 13.60 -1.39
C ASN A 19 -5.68 13.31 -0.45
N ILE A 20 -4.53 12.97 -1.01
CA ILE A 20 -3.33 12.60 -0.26
C ILE A 20 -2.39 13.82 -0.20
N PRO A 21 -1.95 14.25 1.00
CA PRO A 21 -0.93 15.29 1.13
C PRO A 21 0.37 14.95 0.38
N ASP A 22 1.06 15.97 -0.15
CA ASP A 22 2.38 15.80 -0.78
C ASP A 22 3.48 15.58 0.25
N ASN A 23 3.46 14.41 0.87
CA ASN A 23 4.41 13.99 1.90
C ASN A 23 4.64 12.47 1.81
N ASP A 24 5.89 12.03 1.97
CA ASP A 24 6.25 10.62 1.84
C ASP A 24 5.60 9.74 2.91
N VAL A 25 5.47 10.23 4.15
CA VAL A 25 4.79 9.51 5.23
C VAL A 25 3.30 9.38 4.92
N ALA A 26 2.66 10.48 4.50
CA ALA A 26 1.24 10.46 4.14
C ALA A 26 0.95 9.48 2.99
N ARG A 27 1.82 9.47 1.98
CA ARG A 27 1.73 8.54 0.84
C ARG A 27 1.87 7.08 1.27
N LEU A 28 2.82 6.76 2.15
CA LEU A 28 2.95 5.40 2.70
C LEU A 28 1.77 5.00 3.58
N MET A 29 1.26 5.90 4.42
CA MET A 29 0.05 5.63 5.22
C MET A 29 -1.15 5.35 4.32
N TYR A 30 -1.28 6.07 3.20
CA TYR A 30 -2.32 5.83 2.22
C TYR A 30 -2.15 4.46 1.55
N TYR A 31 -0.94 4.10 1.09
CA TYR A 31 -0.64 2.77 0.57
C TYR A 31 -1.02 1.68 1.59
N PHE A 32 -0.58 1.83 2.84
CA PHE A 32 -0.86 0.88 3.91
C PHE A 32 -2.36 0.75 4.18
N ASN A 33 -3.11 1.87 4.16
CA ASN A 33 -4.56 1.85 4.26
C ASN A 33 -5.22 1.09 3.09
N CYS A 34 -4.73 1.26 1.86
CA CYS A 34 -5.22 0.50 0.71
C CYS A 34 -5.02 -1.01 0.88
N VAL A 35 -3.84 -1.42 1.35
CA VAL A 35 -3.55 -2.82 1.68
C VAL A 35 -4.52 -3.33 2.75
N CYS A 36 -4.61 -2.67 3.91
CA CYS A 36 -5.49 -3.08 5.00
C CYS A 36 -6.96 -3.22 4.60
N SER A 37 -7.46 -2.31 3.74
CA SER A 37 -8.82 -2.38 3.23
C SER A 37 -9.05 -3.63 2.37
N ALA A 38 -8.08 -3.99 1.53
CA ALA A 38 -8.19 -5.16 0.65
C ALA A 38 -8.16 -6.51 1.42
N ILE A 39 -7.44 -6.56 2.53
CA ILE A 39 -7.24 -7.79 3.34
C ILE A 39 -8.01 -7.79 4.67
N GLN A 40 -8.97 -6.87 4.84
CA GLN A 40 -9.75 -6.65 6.07
C GLN A 40 -8.91 -6.67 7.36
N TYR A 41 -7.72 -6.07 7.31
CA TYR A 41 -6.84 -6.03 8.47
C TYR A 41 -7.20 -4.83 9.34
N ASN A 42 -8.06 -5.08 10.34
CA ASN A 42 -8.57 -4.08 11.29
C ASN A 42 -8.05 -4.33 12.71
N ASP A 43 -6.73 -4.40 12.86
CA ASP A 43 -6.10 -4.41 14.19
C ASP A 43 -6.04 -2.98 14.75
N SER A 44 -6.41 -2.81 16.03
CA SER A 44 -6.40 -1.52 16.72
C SER A 44 -5.02 -0.88 16.69
N ASP A 45 -3.98 -1.70 16.77
CA ASP A 45 -2.58 -1.28 16.79
C ASP A 45 -2.12 -0.64 15.48
N VAL A 46 -2.81 -0.94 14.37
CA VAL A 46 -2.44 -0.39 13.05
C VAL A 46 -3.37 0.71 12.55
N SER A 47 -4.47 0.96 13.26
CA SER A 47 -5.45 1.99 12.91
C SER A 47 -4.81 3.37 12.72
N ARG A 48 -3.85 3.73 13.58
CA ARG A 48 -3.13 5.00 13.51
C ARG A 48 -2.30 5.15 12.23
N PHE A 49 -1.69 4.07 11.75
CA PHE A 49 -0.89 4.07 10.52
C PHE A 49 -1.72 4.22 9.24
N ARG A 50 -3.05 4.11 9.35
CA ARG A 50 -3.98 4.26 8.22
C ARG A 50 -4.51 5.68 8.05
N ASN A 51 -4.37 6.53 9.07
CA ASN A 51 -4.88 7.90 9.03
C ASN A 51 -3.89 8.86 8.33
N TYR A 52 -3.78 8.73 7.01
CA TYR A 52 -2.88 9.53 6.18
C TYR A 52 -3.15 11.04 6.23
N ARG A 53 -4.35 11.48 6.67
CA ARG A 53 -4.66 12.90 6.88
C ARG A 53 -3.96 13.47 8.11
N ASN A 54 -3.66 12.62 9.09
CA ASN A 54 -2.97 12.98 10.33
C ASN A 54 -1.51 12.49 10.35
N TRP A 55 -0.85 12.46 9.19
CA TRP A 55 0.53 11.95 9.06
C TRP A 55 1.53 12.69 9.96
N ALA A 56 1.29 13.98 10.23
CA ALA A 56 2.16 14.81 11.05
C ALA A 56 2.15 14.44 12.54
N SER A 57 1.20 13.61 12.99
CA SER A 57 1.15 13.15 14.38
C SER A 57 2.06 11.95 14.66
N LEU A 58 2.64 11.32 13.62
CA LEU A 58 3.53 10.17 13.82
C LEU A 58 4.91 10.62 14.30
N SER A 59 5.41 9.96 15.35
CA SER A 59 6.77 10.15 15.82
C SER A 59 7.79 9.50 14.87
N PHE A 60 9.07 9.84 15.02
CA PHE A 60 10.14 9.28 14.20
C PHE A 60 10.21 7.74 14.27
N GLU A 61 10.10 7.16 15.46
CA GLU A 61 10.08 5.70 15.62
C GLU A 61 8.84 5.07 14.99
N GLU A 62 7.70 5.76 15.04
CA GLU A 62 6.46 5.27 14.43
C GLU A 62 6.53 5.29 12.91
N ILE A 63 7.21 6.27 12.31
CA ILE A 63 7.48 6.29 10.87
C ILE A 63 8.40 5.12 10.48
N ARG A 64 9.38 4.76 11.32
CA ARG A 64 10.23 3.57 11.08
C ARG A 64 9.42 2.28 11.13
N VAL A 65 8.51 2.16 12.08
CA VAL A 65 7.59 1.02 12.16
C VAL A 65 6.69 0.96 10.92
N LEU A 66 6.10 2.08 10.49
CA LEU A 66 5.31 2.17 9.25
C LEU A 66 6.12 1.70 8.04
N LEU A 67 7.37 2.16 7.91
CA LEU A 67 8.25 1.77 6.81
C LEU A 67 8.54 0.26 6.84
N ALA A 68 8.87 -0.31 8.00
CA ALA A 68 9.11 -1.73 8.16
C ALA A 68 7.86 -2.57 7.82
N LEU A 69 6.67 -2.12 8.21
CA LEU A 69 5.40 -2.74 7.83
C LEU A 69 5.20 -2.69 6.31
N CYS A 70 5.41 -1.53 5.66
CA CYS A 70 5.27 -1.38 4.21
C CYS A 70 6.28 -2.22 3.42
N ILE A 71 7.48 -2.44 3.94
CA ILE A 71 8.48 -3.33 3.34
C ILE A 71 8.08 -4.80 3.52
N THR A 72 7.59 -5.17 4.71
CA THR A 72 7.13 -6.53 5.01
C THR A 72 5.93 -6.92 4.14
N ILE A 73 5.04 -5.96 3.88
CA ILE A 73 3.87 -6.12 3.03
C ILE A 73 4.12 -5.41 1.69
N SER A 74 5.19 -5.82 1.01
CA SER A 74 5.55 -5.25 -0.27
C SER A 74 4.51 -5.59 -1.35
N PRO A 75 4.38 -4.73 -2.38
CA PRO A 75 3.54 -5.00 -3.53
C PRO A 75 3.82 -6.36 -4.15
N ASP A 76 5.07 -6.81 -4.19
CA ASP A 76 5.46 -8.10 -4.77
C ASP A 76 4.80 -9.30 -4.06
N VAL A 77 4.55 -9.20 -2.75
CA VAL A 77 3.86 -10.27 -2.00
C VAL A 77 2.37 -10.32 -2.34
N LEU A 78 1.80 -9.15 -2.65
CA LEU A 78 0.39 -8.91 -2.95
C LEU A 78 0.06 -9.03 -4.44
N ASP A 79 1.04 -8.88 -5.32
CA ASP A 79 0.87 -8.83 -6.76
C ASP A 79 0.36 -10.18 -7.28
N GLY A 80 -0.65 -10.12 -8.16
CA GLY A 80 -1.33 -11.29 -8.68
C GLY A 80 -2.25 -12.02 -7.68
N LYS A 81 -2.37 -11.54 -6.44
CA LYS A 81 -3.26 -12.11 -5.41
C LYS A 81 -4.32 -11.11 -4.97
N VAL A 82 -3.88 -9.92 -4.57
CA VAL A 82 -4.71 -8.82 -4.07
C VAL A 82 -4.58 -7.61 -4.98
N PHE A 83 -3.35 -7.32 -5.43
CA PHE A 83 -3.05 -6.18 -6.30
C PHE A 83 -2.84 -6.68 -7.73
N PHE A 84 -3.46 -6.00 -8.68
CA PHE A 84 -3.39 -6.34 -10.10
C PHE A 84 -3.08 -5.10 -10.92
N HIS A 85 -1.97 -5.12 -11.64
CA HIS A 85 -1.68 -4.07 -12.61
C HIS A 85 -2.69 -4.13 -13.78
N SER A 86 -3.48 -3.07 -13.96
CA SER A 86 -4.45 -2.99 -15.07
C SER A 86 -4.92 -1.57 -15.34
N ASP A 87 -4.38 -0.95 -16.39
CA ASP A 87 -4.83 0.38 -16.83
C ASP A 87 -6.28 0.37 -17.34
N ALA A 88 -6.69 -0.73 -17.99
CA ALA A 88 -8.03 -0.89 -18.54
C ALA A 88 -9.12 -0.93 -17.46
N LEU A 89 -8.86 -1.61 -16.33
CA LEU A 89 -9.81 -1.64 -15.20
C LEU A 89 -9.78 -0.32 -14.42
N CYS A 90 -8.61 0.30 -14.27
CA CYS A 90 -8.52 1.60 -13.59
C CYS A 90 -9.24 2.73 -14.33
N GLY A 91 -9.31 2.70 -15.67
CA GLY A 91 -9.95 3.74 -16.47
C GLY A 91 -9.29 5.12 -16.24
N ASN A 92 -10.06 6.11 -15.78
CA ASN A 92 -9.55 7.45 -15.47
C ASN A 92 -8.93 7.58 -14.07
N SER A 93 -9.12 6.60 -13.20
CA SER A 93 -8.59 6.59 -11.84
C SER A 93 -7.15 6.05 -11.81
N GLN A 94 -6.41 6.34 -10.74
CA GLN A 94 -5.05 5.82 -10.53
C GLN A 94 -5.07 4.38 -9.97
N ASN A 95 -6.08 4.07 -9.17
CA ASN A 95 -6.39 2.74 -8.66
C ASN A 95 -7.91 2.56 -8.50
N LYS A 96 -8.36 1.31 -8.44
CA LYS A 96 -9.75 0.95 -8.14
C LYS A 96 -9.88 -0.31 -7.30
N PHE A 97 -10.92 -0.36 -6.46
CA PHE A 97 -11.27 -1.52 -5.63
C PHE A 97 -12.51 -2.24 -6.15
N TYR A 98 -12.46 -3.57 -6.15
CA TYR A 98 -13.57 -4.43 -6.55
C TYR A 98 -13.82 -5.53 -5.52
N GLU A 99 -15.08 -5.79 -5.19
CA GLU A 99 -15.47 -6.86 -4.26
C GLU A 99 -15.27 -8.27 -4.87
N ILE A 100 -14.77 -9.20 -4.04
CA ILE A 100 -14.50 -10.60 -4.46
C ILE A 100 -15.78 -11.45 -4.59
N SER A 101 -16.91 -10.98 -4.06
CA SER A 101 -18.21 -11.69 -4.06
C SER A 101 -18.71 -12.10 -5.46
N GLN A 102 -18.12 -11.59 -6.55
CA GLN A 102 -18.46 -11.95 -7.94
C GLN A 102 -17.33 -12.61 -8.75
N VAL A 103 -16.17 -12.86 -8.15
CA VAL A 103 -14.96 -13.37 -8.86
C VAL A 103 -14.96 -14.91 -8.95
N SER A 104 -16.15 -15.55 -8.96
CA SER A 104 -16.24 -16.97 -8.59
C SER A 104 -15.65 -17.96 -9.61
N ASN A 105 -15.34 -17.60 -10.86
CA ASN A 105 -15.08 -18.64 -11.88
C ASN A 105 -13.79 -18.50 -12.73
N GLN A 106 -13.03 -17.40 -12.69
CA GLN A 106 -11.88 -17.26 -13.62
C GLN A 106 -10.60 -16.59 -13.07
N LEU A 107 -10.66 -15.90 -11.94
CA LEU A 107 -9.43 -15.52 -11.23
C LEU A 107 -9.26 -16.48 -10.07
N LEU A 108 -8.03 -16.93 -9.84
CA LEU A 108 -7.61 -17.63 -8.64
C LEU A 108 -7.84 -16.69 -7.44
N ALA A 109 -9.08 -16.64 -6.96
CA ALA A 109 -9.51 -15.83 -5.84
C ALA A 109 -8.85 -16.43 -4.61
N VAL A 110 -7.71 -15.88 -4.23
CA VAL A 110 -7.04 -16.27 -3.00
C VAL A 110 -7.92 -15.79 -1.85
N GLU A 111 -8.76 -16.68 -1.31
CA GLU A 111 -9.68 -16.36 -0.20
C GLU A 111 -8.94 -15.84 1.03
N SER A 112 -7.66 -16.21 1.17
CA SER A 112 -6.80 -15.76 2.25
C SER A 112 -5.33 -15.82 1.88
N ILE A 113 -4.55 -14.81 2.26
CA ILE A 113 -3.09 -14.80 2.14
C ILE A 113 -2.42 -14.83 3.51
N VAL A 114 -1.19 -15.34 3.58
CA VAL A 114 -0.38 -15.26 4.80
C VAL A 114 0.54 -14.05 4.68
N ILE A 115 0.38 -13.08 5.59
CA ILE A 115 1.23 -11.90 5.72
C ILE A 115 1.83 -11.92 7.12
N ALA A 116 3.17 -11.83 7.21
CA ALA A 116 3.88 -11.82 8.49
C ALA A 116 3.44 -12.97 9.45
N GLY A 117 3.20 -14.17 8.89
CA GLY A 117 2.76 -15.35 9.64
C GLY A 117 1.28 -15.36 10.04
N ARG A 118 0.51 -14.31 9.74
CA ARG A 118 -0.93 -14.23 10.00
C ARG A 118 -1.73 -14.50 8.72
N ARG A 119 -2.80 -15.29 8.83
CA ARG A 119 -3.74 -15.53 7.73
C ARG A 119 -4.72 -14.35 7.65
N CYS A 120 -4.65 -13.59 6.57
CA CYS A 120 -5.52 -12.44 6.31
C CYS A 120 -6.55 -12.82 5.24
N ARG A 121 -7.83 -12.50 5.47
CA ARG A 121 -8.91 -12.76 4.52
C ARG A 121 -8.93 -11.66 3.47
N VAL A 122 -8.94 -12.03 2.19
CA VAL A 122 -9.06 -11.03 1.12
C VAL A 122 -10.54 -10.77 0.89
N SER A 123 -10.95 -9.51 0.95
CA SER A 123 -12.33 -9.08 0.71
C SER A 123 -12.52 -8.41 -0.64
N GLN A 124 -11.48 -7.72 -1.09
CA GLN A 124 -11.48 -6.90 -2.28
C GLN A 124 -10.15 -7.07 -3.00
N ILE A 125 -10.20 -7.01 -4.33
CA ILE A 125 -9.02 -6.85 -5.15
C ILE A 125 -8.83 -5.37 -5.46
N MET A 126 -7.57 -4.97 -5.59
CA MET A 126 -7.21 -3.63 -6.03
C MET A 126 -6.54 -3.70 -7.39
N THR A 127 -7.04 -2.93 -8.33
CA THR A 127 -6.34 -2.66 -9.59
C THR A 127 -5.60 -1.33 -9.49
N TYR A 128 -4.44 -1.25 -10.12
CA TYR A 128 -3.63 -0.03 -10.09
C TYR A 128 -2.95 0.24 -11.43
N LYS A 129 -2.71 1.52 -11.71
CA LYS A 129 -1.78 2.00 -12.73
C LYS A 129 -0.38 2.05 -12.16
N MET A 130 0.65 1.85 -12.99
CA MET A 130 2.03 1.87 -12.50
C MET A 130 2.43 3.21 -11.88
N SER A 131 1.86 4.32 -12.37
CA SER A 131 2.00 5.67 -11.77
C SER A 131 1.56 5.72 -10.31
N TRP A 132 0.49 5.01 -9.94
CA TRP A 132 0.04 4.91 -8.55
C TRP A 132 1.11 4.23 -7.70
N MET A 133 1.63 3.09 -8.16
CA MET A 133 2.65 2.33 -7.45
C MET A 133 3.92 3.14 -7.21
N TYR A 134 4.39 3.85 -8.24
CA TYR A 134 5.55 4.72 -8.12
C TYR A 134 5.33 5.85 -7.12
N ASN A 135 4.18 6.54 -7.19
CA ASN A 135 3.93 7.73 -6.39
C ASN A 135 3.61 7.42 -4.93
N TYR A 136 2.91 6.33 -4.64
CA TYR A 136 2.40 6.03 -3.30
C TYR A 136 3.21 4.96 -2.55
N TYR A 137 4.04 4.18 -3.24
CA TYR A 137 4.88 3.16 -2.60
C TYR A 137 6.37 3.32 -2.91
N LEU A 138 6.79 3.12 -4.17
CA LEU A 138 8.22 2.99 -4.50
C LEU A 138 9.03 4.24 -4.14
N ASN A 139 8.58 5.40 -4.61
CA ASN A 139 9.28 6.66 -4.35
C ASN A 139 9.30 7.02 -2.85
N PRO A 140 8.16 6.98 -2.13
CA PRO A 140 8.15 7.22 -0.68
C PRO A 140 9.01 6.26 0.13
N VAL A 141 8.94 4.94 -0.13
CA VAL A 141 9.77 3.93 0.55
C VAL A 141 11.25 4.25 0.34
N GLN A 142 11.66 4.49 -0.91
CA GLN A 142 13.06 4.78 -1.24
C GLN A 142 13.58 6.03 -0.53
N ARG A 143 12.81 7.13 -0.55
CA ARG A 143 13.19 8.39 0.10
C ARG A 143 13.26 8.24 1.62
N LEU A 144 12.28 7.58 2.23
CA LEU A 144 12.27 7.36 3.68
C LEU A 144 13.38 6.40 4.12
N ALA A 145 13.57 5.29 3.43
CA ALA A 145 14.68 4.36 3.70
C ALA A 145 16.03 5.07 3.62
N SER A 146 16.22 5.90 2.60
CA SER A 146 17.44 6.71 2.42
C SER A 146 17.68 7.64 3.62
N ARG A 147 16.63 8.33 4.10
CA ARG A 147 16.69 9.20 5.30
C ARG A 147 17.08 8.44 6.56
N PHE A 148 16.58 7.21 6.76
CA PHE A 148 16.91 6.40 7.92
C PHE A 148 18.28 5.70 7.82
N SER A 149 18.75 5.43 6.60
CA SER A 149 20.06 4.81 6.35
C SER A 149 21.23 5.81 6.39
N SER A 150 20.95 7.10 6.29
CA SER A 150 21.98 8.14 6.35
C SER A 150 22.50 8.23 7.78
N PRO A 151 23.76 7.86 8.07
CA PRO A 151 24.33 8.13 9.38
C PRO A 151 24.33 9.64 9.58
N THR A 152 23.71 10.11 10.65
CA THR A 152 23.78 11.50 11.09
C THR A 152 25.27 11.87 11.20
N SER A 153 25.82 12.53 10.18
CA SER A 153 27.15 13.12 10.23
C SER A 153 27.10 14.33 11.16
N ARG A 154 27.08 14.08 12.47
CA ARG A 154 27.56 15.04 13.46
C ARG A 154 29.09 15.03 13.38
N SER A 155 29.63 15.72 12.39
CA SER A 155 31.01 16.16 12.42
C SER A 155 31.10 17.24 13.51
N GLY A 156 31.33 16.80 14.75
CA GLY A 156 31.81 17.66 15.81
C GLY A 156 33.30 17.86 15.58
N THR A 157 33.66 19.02 15.04
CA THR A 157 35.04 19.49 14.94
C THR A 157 35.65 19.50 16.34
N CYS A 158 36.55 18.56 16.62
CA CYS A 158 37.45 18.64 17.76
C CYS A 158 38.79 19.18 17.24
N VAL A 159 38.99 20.48 17.35
CA VAL A 159 40.32 21.09 17.27
C VAL A 159 40.85 21.16 18.70
N ILE A 160 41.76 20.26 19.04
CA ILE A 160 42.51 20.30 20.30
C ILE A 160 43.67 21.26 20.06
N SER A 161 43.75 22.29 20.91
CA SER A 161 44.87 23.25 21.00
C SER A 161 46.08 22.63 21.66
#